data_AF-A0A534Y8R1-F1
#
_entry.id   AF-A0A534Y8R1-F1
#
_cell.length_a   1.000
_cell.length_b   1.000
_cell.length_c   1.000
_cell.angle_alpha   90.00
_cell.angle_beta   90.00
_cell.angle_gamma   90.00
#
_symmetry.space_group_name_H-M   'P 1'
#
loop_
_entity.id
_entity.type
_entity.pdbx_description
1 polymer ?
#
loop_
_entity_poly.entity_id
_entity_poly.type
_entity_poly.pdbx_seq_one_letter_code
_entity_poly.pdbx_strand_id
1 'polypeptide(L)'
;MRVLATRAAVLLAVLAAACEPPAQFVDVGGHPGKRGIDGGLDGAVPPPSGPVGLTVTVAGEGRVYSRYFDCSRTCTVTVPAGVSFEVHAEGGSGSTMVGWTGACAGAAGCRIVLDDDAQVGAVFGPSVR
;
A
#
# COMPACT_ATOMS: atom_id res chain seq x y z
N MET A 1 16.68 5.34 -39.90
CA MET A 1 16.99 6.73 -40.28
C MET A 1 16.66 7.62 -39.09
N ARG A 2 17.68 8.02 -38.31
CA ARG A 2 17.55 8.88 -37.11
C ARG A 2 18.01 10.28 -37.53
N VAL A 3 17.13 11.27 -37.46
CA VAL A 3 17.47 12.67 -37.71
C VAL A 3 17.53 13.38 -36.36
N LEU A 4 18.74 13.62 -35.86
CA LEU A 4 19.03 14.64 -34.86
C LEU A 4 19.20 15.99 -35.58
N ALA A 5 18.51 17.05 -35.12
CA ALA A 5 18.82 18.43 -35.50
C ALA A 5 18.34 19.45 -34.43
N THR A 6 19.21 19.67 -33.46
CA THR A 6 19.62 20.93 -32.81
C THR A 6 18.95 22.25 -33.24
N ARG A 7 18.21 22.92 -32.34
CA ARG A 7 17.98 24.40 -32.23
C ARG A 7 17.36 24.66 -30.84
N ALA A 8 17.66 25.66 -30.03
CA ALA A 8 18.62 26.76 -30.02
C ALA A 8 18.74 27.23 -28.54
N ALA A 9 19.90 27.75 -28.17
CA ALA A 9 20.15 28.35 -26.87
C ALA A 9 19.35 29.66 -26.70
N VAL A 10 18.75 29.86 -25.53
CA VAL A 10 18.46 31.20 -24.99
C VAL A 10 18.97 31.23 -23.56
N LEU A 11 20.17 31.80 -23.42
CA LEU A 11 20.62 32.39 -22.16
C LEU A 11 19.71 33.58 -21.84
N LEU A 12 19.19 33.65 -20.62
CA LEU A 12 18.97 34.92 -19.94
C LEU A 12 19.15 34.70 -18.43
N ALA A 13 20.11 35.45 -17.92
CA ALA A 13 20.71 35.35 -16.62
C ALA A 13 20.02 36.29 -15.63
N VAL A 14 20.06 35.89 -14.35
CA VAL A 14 20.20 36.73 -13.14
C VAL A 14 19.15 37.81 -12.90
N LEU A 15 18.36 37.64 -11.84
CA LEU A 15 18.00 38.70 -10.89
C LEU A 15 17.91 38.10 -9.49
N ALA A 16 19.01 38.22 -8.73
CA ALA A 16 18.99 38.16 -7.28
C ALA A 16 18.38 39.47 -6.76
N ALA A 17 17.32 39.38 -5.98
CA ALA A 17 16.91 40.45 -5.07
C ALA A 17 16.17 39.82 -3.91
N ALA A 18 16.90 39.60 -2.82
CA ALA A 18 16.32 39.58 -1.50
C ALA A 18 15.56 40.91 -1.30
N CYS A 19 14.27 40.81 -0.98
CA CYS A 19 13.52 41.89 -0.37
C CYS A 19 12.75 41.25 0.77
N GLU A 20 13.42 41.14 1.92
CA GLU A 20 12.80 40.89 3.22
C GLU A 20 11.76 41.99 3.50
N PRO A 21 10.51 41.64 3.86
CA PRO A 21 9.69 42.51 4.68
C PRO A 21 9.89 42.13 6.17
N PRO A 22 10.55 42.96 6.99
CA PRO A 22 10.39 42.89 8.43
C PRO A 22 9.08 43.61 8.82
N ALA A 23 8.39 43.04 9.80
CA ALA A 23 7.22 43.53 10.52
C ALA A 23 5.83 43.09 10.02
N GLN A 24 5.26 42.11 10.72
CA GLN A 24 4.34 42.47 11.82
C GLN A 24 4.27 41.35 12.85
N PHE A 25 4.78 41.67 14.03
CA PHE A 25 4.60 40.96 15.28
C PHE A 25 3.09 40.95 15.57
N VAL A 26 2.42 39.82 15.37
CA VAL A 26 1.02 39.70 15.78
C VAL A 26 1.04 39.42 17.28
N ASP A 27 0.85 40.48 18.05
CA ASP A 27 0.54 40.42 19.47
C ASP A 27 -0.86 39.79 19.61
N VAL A 28 -0.94 38.46 19.74
CA VAL A 28 -2.19 37.79 20.10
C VAL A 28 -2.36 37.97 21.60
N GLY A 29 -3.02 39.08 21.95
CA GLY A 29 -3.58 39.29 23.28
C GLY A 29 -4.32 38.05 23.76
N GLY A 30 -4.03 37.67 25.00
CA GLY A 30 -4.49 36.43 25.62
C GLY A 30 -6.01 36.23 25.53
N HIS A 31 -6.40 34.99 25.22
CA HIS A 31 -7.73 34.49 25.51
C HIS A 31 -7.75 33.88 26.92
N PRO A 32 -8.49 34.47 27.87
CA PRO A 32 -8.72 33.82 29.15
C PRO A 32 -9.74 32.68 28.95
N GLY A 33 -9.32 31.48 29.32
CA GLY A 33 -10.20 30.40 29.75
C GLY A 33 -11.09 29.77 28.68
N LYS A 34 -10.68 28.58 28.23
CA LYS A 34 -11.59 27.43 28.12
C LYS A 34 -10.83 26.24 28.71
N ARG A 35 -11.35 25.78 29.85
CA ARG A 35 -10.96 24.55 30.53
C ARG A 35 -11.39 23.41 29.60
N GLY A 36 -10.49 22.96 28.73
CA GLY A 36 -10.67 21.76 27.91
C GLY A 36 -10.51 20.54 28.80
N ILE A 37 -11.62 20.12 29.40
CA ILE A 37 -11.84 18.74 29.87
C ILE A 37 -12.99 18.15 29.05
N ASP A 38 -12.92 18.30 27.74
CA ASP A 38 -13.38 17.29 26.79
C ASP A 38 -12.22 16.28 26.67
N GLY A 39 -12.25 15.09 27.28
CA GLY A 39 -13.32 14.12 27.10
C GLY A 39 -13.11 13.35 25.79
N GLY A 40 -11.98 12.64 25.66
CA GLY A 40 -11.78 11.59 24.66
C GLY A 40 -10.72 11.88 23.59
N LEU A 41 -9.45 11.57 23.87
CA LEU A 41 -8.39 11.50 22.84
C LEU A 41 -7.53 10.24 22.94
N ASP A 42 -7.66 9.48 24.02
CA ASP A 42 -7.26 8.09 24.11
C ASP A 42 -8.37 7.22 23.51
N GLY A 43 -8.63 7.44 22.23
CA GLY A 43 -9.00 6.32 21.37
C GLY A 43 -7.83 5.35 21.50
N ALA A 44 -7.95 4.43 22.45
CA ALA A 44 -6.99 3.37 22.68
C ALA A 44 -6.82 2.70 21.32
N VAL A 45 -5.74 3.05 20.64
CA VAL A 45 -5.25 2.30 19.50
C VAL A 45 -5.12 0.90 20.07
N PRO A 46 -5.96 -0.07 19.65
CA PRO A 46 -5.86 -1.41 20.20
C PRO A 46 -4.40 -1.85 20.00
N PRO A 47 -3.75 -2.40 21.05
CA PRO A 47 -2.39 -2.90 20.93
C PRO A 47 -2.32 -3.82 19.71
N PRO A 48 -1.23 -3.79 18.93
CA PRO A 48 -1.12 -4.61 17.73
C PRO A 48 -1.49 -6.03 18.13
N SER A 49 -2.61 -6.50 17.55
CA SER A 49 -3.12 -7.84 17.75
C SER A 49 -1.94 -8.78 17.54
N GLY A 50 -1.86 -9.83 18.34
CA GLY A 50 -0.83 -10.84 18.17
C GLY A 50 -0.79 -11.36 16.73
N PRO A 51 0.17 -12.23 16.40
CA PRO A 51 0.26 -12.79 15.05
C PRO A 51 -1.10 -13.39 14.63
N VAL A 52 -1.63 -12.97 13.49
CA VAL A 52 -2.91 -13.43 12.92
C VAL A 52 -2.67 -14.47 11.84
N GLY A 53 -3.60 -15.39 11.68
CA GLY A 53 -3.57 -16.46 10.71
C GLY A 53 -4.08 -16.01 9.34
N LEU A 54 -3.25 -16.19 8.31
CA LEU A 54 -3.64 -16.03 6.93
C LEU A 54 -3.67 -17.40 6.26
N THR A 55 -4.85 -17.81 5.78
CA THR A 55 -4.94 -18.98 4.90
C THR A 55 -4.86 -18.55 3.46
N VAL A 56 -3.87 -19.09 2.74
CA VAL A 56 -3.68 -18.86 1.31
C VAL A 56 -4.17 -20.10 0.58
N THR A 57 -5.16 -19.94 -0.30
CA THR A 57 -5.69 -21.03 -1.13
C THR A 57 -5.19 -20.91 -2.57
N VAL A 58 -4.71 -22.01 -3.12
CA VAL A 58 -4.19 -22.07 -4.49
C VAL A 58 -4.94 -23.15 -5.24
N ALA A 59 -5.81 -22.75 -6.16
CA ALA A 59 -6.58 -23.65 -7.00
C ALA A 59 -5.99 -23.67 -8.42
N GLY A 60 -5.63 -24.85 -8.93
CA GLY A 60 -4.96 -25.00 -10.23
C GLY A 60 -3.43 -25.03 -10.11
N GLU A 61 -2.74 -24.89 -11.24
CA GLU A 61 -1.28 -24.85 -11.30
C GLU A 61 -0.79 -23.41 -11.24
N GLY A 62 -0.22 -23.04 -10.10
CA GLY A 62 0.31 -21.72 -9.87
C GLY A 62 0.91 -21.59 -8.48
N ARG A 63 1.37 -20.38 -8.19
CA ARG A 63 2.04 -20.04 -6.94
C ARG A 63 1.58 -18.68 -6.47
N VAL A 64 1.30 -18.58 -5.17
CA VAL A 64 0.92 -17.33 -4.52
C VAL A 64 2.00 -17.01 -3.48
N TYR A 65 2.56 -15.82 -3.56
CA TYR A 65 3.69 -15.43 -2.73
C TYR A 65 3.62 -13.97 -2.31
N SER A 66 4.31 -13.68 -1.21
CA SER A 66 4.50 -12.34 -0.68
C SER A 66 5.81 -12.32 0.12
N ARG A 67 6.09 -11.20 0.79
CA ARG A 67 7.22 -11.06 1.73
C ARG A 67 7.13 -11.97 2.97
N TYR A 68 5.95 -12.53 3.25
CA TYR A 68 5.69 -13.36 4.42
C TYR A 68 5.52 -14.85 4.12
N PHE A 69 5.18 -15.21 2.89
CA PHE A 69 4.81 -16.58 2.54
C PHE A 69 5.05 -16.89 1.07
N ASP A 70 5.12 -18.18 0.80
CA ASP A 70 5.45 -18.70 -0.52
C ASP A 70 4.79 -20.06 -0.74
N CYS A 71 3.62 -20.06 -1.36
CA CYS A 71 2.76 -21.24 -1.37
C CYS A 71 2.34 -21.61 -2.79
N SER A 72 2.68 -22.84 -3.20
CA SER A 72 2.20 -23.44 -4.46
C SER A 72 0.94 -24.30 -4.27
N ARG A 73 0.46 -24.41 -3.04
CA ARG A 73 -0.73 -25.15 -2.60
C ARG A 73 -1.38 -24.39 -1.45
N THR A 74 -2.57 -24.82 -1.03
CA THR A 74 -3.19 -24.26 0.17
C THR A 74 -2.27 -24.38 1.38
N CYS A 75 -2.00 -23.26 2.04
CA CYS A 75 -1.14 -23.16 3.21
C CYS A 75 -1.73 -22.19 4.23
N THR A 76 -1.36 -22.34 5.49
CA THR A 76 -1.70 -21.38 6.55
C THR A 76 -0.41 -20.82 7.11
N VAL A 77 -0.33 -19.49 7.17
CA VAL A 77 0.84 -18.76 7.66
C VAL A 77 0.41 -17.77 8.72
N THR A 78 1.34 -17.39 9.59
CA THR A 78 1.07 -16.40 10.63
C THR A 78 1.80 -15.11 10.29
N VAL A 79 1.07 -14.00 10.29
CA VAL A 79 1.56 -12.68 9.88
C VAL A 79 1.25 -11.68 11.00
N PRO A 80 2.11 -10.67 11.25
CA PRO A 80 1.81 -9.66 12.27
C PRO A 80 0.53 -8.90 11.92
N ALA A 81 -0.33 -8.61 12.89
CA ALA A 81 -1.53 -7.81 12.63
C ALA A 81 -1.21 -6.34 12.33
N GLY A 82 -2.11 -5.65 11.63
CA GLY A 82 -2.01 -4.24 11.28
C GLY A 82 -0.97 -3.95 10.18
N VAL A 83 -0.44 -4.97 9.52
CA VAL A 83 0.48 -4.81 8.39
C VAL A 83 -0.27 -4.79 7.07
N SER A 84 0.18 -3.95 6.16
CA SER A 84 -0.26 -3.94 4.78
C SER A 84 0.84 -4.48 3.87
N PHE A 85 0.46 -5.33 2.92
CA PHE A 85 1.39 -5.89 1.95
C PHE A 85 0.69 -6.32 0.67
N GLU A 86 1.50 -6.53 -0.35
CA GLU A 86 1.05 -7.00 -1.65
C GLU A 86 1.25 -8.52 -1.76
N VAL A 87 0.26 -9.16 -2.36
CA VAL A 87 0.25 -10.58 -2.65
C VAL A 87 0.32 -10.74 -4.17
N HIS A 88 1.27 -11.56 -4.59
CA HIS A 88 1.51 -11.85 -5.98
C HIS A 88 1.06 -13.27 -6.30
N ALA A 89 0.58 -13.46 -7.52
CA ALA A 89 0.20 -14.75 -8.07
C ALA A 89 0.92 -14.94 -9.40
N GLU A 90 1.58 -16.07 -9.56
CA GLU A 90 2.27 -16.47 -10.77
C GLU A 90 1.68 -17.80 -11.26
N GLY A 91 1.23 -17.80 -12.52
CA GLY A 91 0.70 -19.00 -13.16
C GLY A 91 1.81 -20.01 -13.43
N GLY A 92 1.51 -21.29 -13.22
CA GLY A 92 2.40 -22.38 -13.59
C GLY A 92 2.52 -22.58 -15.09
N SER A 93 3.21 -23.65 -15.50
CA SER A 93 3.40 -23.95 -16.91
C SER A 93 2.07 -24.25 -17.59
N GLY A 94 1.71 -23.47 -18.62
CA GLY A 94 0.42 -23.65 -19.30
C GLY A 94 -0.80 -23.23 -18.49
N SER A 95 -0.61 -22.48 -17.40
CA SER A 95 -1.69 -21.93 -16.58
C SER A 95 -1.55 -20.42 -16.42
N THR A 96 -2.67 -19.71 -16.38
CA THR A 96 -2.75 -18.28 -16.08
C THR A 96 -3.65 -18.04 -14.88
N MET A 97 -3.42 -16.92 -14.20
CA MET A 97 -4.32 -16.49 -13.14
C MET A 97 -5.68 -16.11 -13.74
N VAL A 98 -6.74 -16.78 -13.28
CA VAL A 98 -8.13 -16.50 -13.66
C VAL A 98 -8.71 -15.41 -12.76
N GLY A 99 -8.40 -15.46 -11.47
CA GLY A 99 -8.85 -14.43 -10.53
C GLY A 99 -8.49 -14.73 -9.08
N TRP A 100 -8.64 -13.70 -8.25
CA TRP A 100 -8.51 -13.78 -6.81
C TRP A 100 -9.83 -14.19 -6.15
N THR A 101 -9.75 -14.76 -4.96
CA THR A 101 -10.87 -15.11 -4.07
C THR A 101 -10.58 -14.64 -2.63
N GLY A 102 -11.59 -14.69 -1.77
CA GLY A 102 -11.48 -14.22 -0.39
C GLY A 102 -11.26 -12.72 -0.32
N ALA A 103 -10.30 -12.28 0.49
CA ALA A 103 -10.00 -10.86 0.73
C ALA A 103 -9.67 -10.04 -0.54
N CYS A 104 -9.26 -10.69 -1.64
CA CYS A 104 -8.89 -10.04 -2.89
C CYS A 104 -9.87 -10.30 -4.05
N ALA A 105 -11.04 -10.87 -3.78
CA ALA A 105 -12.00 -11.23 -4.82
C ALA A 105 -12.35 -10.05 -5.75
N GLY A 106 -12.26 -10.27 -7.06
CA GLY A 106 -12.59 -9.27 -8.08
C GLY A 106 -11.53 -8.20 -8.34
N ALA A 107 -10.41 -8.19 -7.59
CA ALA A 107 -9.31 -7.27 -7.83
C ALA A 107 -8.40 -7.76 -8.97
N ALA A 108 -7.71 -6.84 -9.66
CA ALA A 108 -6.66 -7.19 -10.62
C ALA A 108 -5.30 -7.47 -9.92
N GLY A 109 -5.06 -6.80 -8.79
CA GLY A 109 -3.91 -7.02 -7.90
C GLY A 109 -4.37 -7.13 -6.46
N CYS A 110 -3.65 -7.90 -5.64
CA CYS A 110 -4.07 -8.20 -4.28
C CYS A 110 -3.21 -7.43 -3.28
N ARG A 111 -3.76 -6.36 -2.70
CA ARG A 111 -3.18 -5.66 -1.57
C ARG A 111 -4.12 -5.80 -0.39
N ILE A 112 -3.64 -6.40 0.69
CA ILE A 112 -4.44 -6.64 1.89
C ILE A 112 -3.84 -5.91 3.09
N VAL A 113 -4.73 -5.47 3.97
CA VAL A 113 -4.40 -5.08 5.34
C VAL A 113 -4.89 -6.24 6.21
N LEU A 114 -4.01 -6.77 7.04
CA LEU A 114 -4.31 -7.94 7.84
C LEU A 114 -4.44 -7.54 9.31
N ASP A 115 -5.66 -7.21 9.73
CA ASP A 115 -5.98 -6.83 11.10
C ASP A 115 -6.41 -8.02 11.97
N ASP A 116 -7.00 -9.03 11.33
CA ASP A 116 -7.52 -10.27 11.93
C ASP A 116 -7.23 -11.47 11.00
N ASP A 117 -7.62 -12.67 11.45
CA ASP A 117 -7.55 -13.88 10.63
C ASP A 117 -8.28 -13.68 9.29
N ALA A 118 -7.60 -13.97 8.19
CA ALA A 118 -8.16 -13.79 6.86
C ALA A 118 -7.86 -14.97 5.93
N GLN A 119 -8.61 -15.03 4.84
CA GLN A 119 -8.35 -15.95 3.75
C GLN A 119 -8.19 -15.21 2.43
N VAL A 120 -7.13 -15.54 1.71
CA VAL A 120 -6.87 -15.08 0.36
C VAL A 120 -6.72 -16.30 -0.54
N GLY A 121 -7.21 -16.21 -1.76
CA GLY A 121 -7.03 -17.29 -2.71
C GLY A 121 -6.78 -16.80 -4.12
N ALA A 122 -6.12 -17.64 -4.90
CA ALA A 122 -5.96 -17.45 -6.33
C ALA A 122 -6.40 -18.70 -7.07
N VAL A 123 -7.16 -18.48 -8.15
CA VAL A 123 -7.59 -19.52 -9.07
C VAL A 123 -6.78 -19.39 -10.35
N PHE A 124 -6.18 -20.49 -10.75
CA PHE A 124 -5.40 -20.67 -11.96
C PHE A 124 -6.16 -21.61 -12.90
N GLY A 125 -6.20 -21.23 -14.16
CA GLY A 125 -6.85 -21.97 -15.23
C GLY A 125 -5.91 -22.15 -16.41
N PRO A 126 -6.24 -23.02 -17.37
CA PRO A 126 -5.41 -23.27 -18.53
C PRO A 126 -5.17 -21.96 -19.29
N SER A 127 -3.91 -21.72 -19.68
CA SER A 127 -3.56 -20.63 -20.59
C SER A 127 -4.01 -21.00 -21.99
N VAL A 128 -5.27 -20.73 -22.31
CA VAL A 128 -5.78 -20.84 -23.68
C VAL A 128 -5.07 -19.79 -24.54
N ARG A 129 -4.31 -20.26 -25.53
CA ARG A 129 -3.77 -19.41 -26.60
C ARG A 129 -4.77 -19.28 -27.72
#